data_AF-A0A2H9RJZ7-F1
#
_entry.id   AF-A0A2H9RJZ7-F1
#
_cell.length_a   1.000
_cell.length_b   1.000
_cell.length_c   1.000
_cell.angle_alpha   90.00
_cell.angle_beta   90.00
_cell.angle_gamma   90.00
#
_symmetry.space_group_name_H-M   'P 1'
#
loop_
_entity.id
_entity.type
_entity.pdbx_description
1 polymer ?
#
loop_
_entity_poly.entity_id
_entity_poly.type
_entity_poly.pdbx_seq_one_letter_code
_entity_poly.pdbx_strand_id
1 'polypeptide(L)'
;MALVDEIRQMRSRGLNEGQIRDNLKARGIPENQVSEAFSQTQIKEAVEKDSFPISKEQNSPARSGFVEPRIQAQSSGEMEKSILLPQEQENQQQEEYTPQYPQQKGYETTPPVSQPQNSIVQEYSPEQPGYQDYQPYQSYSTGPSPDLITEISEQIIAEKLSAVRKALEKSLDIRNTLGTKVDYLDERLKRIEKIIDTLQSSVLRKVGDYVNDVQDIKKELIETQKSFTKIQGKKHSGHKPQKHHHKK
;
A
#
# COMPACT_ATOMS: atom_id res chain seq x y z
N MET A 1 -25.02 5.35 -16.64
CA MET A 1 -24.48 4.03 -16.25
C MET A 1 -23.69 3.33 -17.36
N ALA A 2 -24.09 3.40 -18.63
CA ALA A 2 -23.40 2.69 -19.72
C ALA A 2 -21.89 2.98 -19.86
N LEU A 3 -21.46 4.22 -19.58
CA LEU A 3 -20.06 4.65 -19.71
C LEU A 3 -19.08 3.92 -18.78
N VAL A 4 -19.50 3.65 -17.53
CA VAL A 4 -18.67 2.94 -16.53
C VAL A 4 -18.46 1.49 -16.94
N ASP A 5 -19.52 0.84 -17.43
CA ASP A 5 -19.44 -0.55 -17.89
C ASP A 5 -18.59 -0.68 -19.16
N GLU A 6 -18.64 0.33 -20.04
CA GLU A 6 -17.82 0.39 -21.25
C GLU A 6 -16.32 0.56 -20.93
N ILE A 7 -15.98 1.44 -19.97
CA ILE A 7 -14.60 1.58 -19.48
C ILE A 7 -14.11 0.26 -18.89
N ARG A 8 -14.93 -0.41 -18.07
CA ARG A 8 -14.60 -1.73 -17.49
C ARG A 8 -14.39 -2.79 -18.58
N GLN A 9 -15.20 -2.78 -19.63
CA GLN A 9 -15.06 -3.68 -20.78
C GLN A 9 -13.79 -3.41 -21.59
N MET A 10 -13.43 -2.15 -21.83
CA MET A 10 -12.20 -1.83 -22.55
C MET A 10 -10.96 -2.18 -21.71
N ARG A 11 -11.02 -1.96 -20.40
CA ARG A 11 -9.95 -2.36 -19.47
C ARG A 11 -9.77 -3.88 -19.42
N SER A 12 -10.85 -4.66 -19.45
CA SER A 12 -10.77 -6.13 -19.51
C SER A 12 -10.22 -6.67 -20.83
N ARG A 13 -10.23 -5.86 -21.90
CA ARG A 13 -9.54 -6.16 -23.18
C ARG A 13 -8.06 -5.78 -23.18
N GLY A 14 -7.53 -5.23 -22.09
CA GLY A 14 -6.12 -4.85 -21.96
C GLY A 14 -5.77 -3.49 -22.58
N LEU A 15 -6.77 -2.65 -22.89
CA LEU A 15 -6.52 -1.28 -23.35
C LEU A 15 -6.02 -0.42 -22.19
N ASN A 16 -5.01 0.42 -22.45
CA ASN A 16 -4.51 1.37 -21.45
C ASN A 16 -5.48 2.55 -21.29
N GLU A 17 -5.37 3.30 -20.19
CA GLU A 17 -6.28 4.41 -19.89
C GLU A 17 -6.29 5.51 -20.96
N GLY A 18 -5.13 5.83 -21.56
CA GLY A 18 -5.04 6.80 -22.65
C GLY A 18 -5.84 6.36 -23.89
N GLN A 19 -5.67 5.11 -24.32
CA GLN A 19 -6.39 4.51 -25.45
C GLN A 19 -7.90 4.47 -25.22
N ILE A 20 -8.33 4.26 -23.98
CA ILE A 20 -9.75 4.29 -23.59
C ILE A 20 -10.30 5.72 -23.73
N ARG A 21 -9.56 6.73 -23.23
CA ARG A 21 -9.94 8.15 -23.37
C ARG A 21 -10.07 8.55 -24.83
N ASP A 22 -9.11 8.15 -25.67
CA ASP A 22 -9.12 8.43 -27.11
C ASP A 22 -10.31 7.74 -27.81
N ASN A 23 -10.63 6.49 -27.45
CA ASN A 23 -11.80 5.79 -27.99
C ASN A 23 -13.11 6.48 -27.62
N LEU A 24 -13.28 6.87 -26.35
CA LEU A 24 -14.50 7.55 -25.89
C LEU A 24 -14.65 8.93 -26.53
N LYS A 25 -13.54 9.65 -26.70
CA LYS A 25 -13.51 10.95 -27.39
C LYS A 25 -13.85 10.80 -28.87
N ALA A 26 -13.33 9.77 -29.55
CA ALA A 26 -13.67 9.46 -30.93
C ALA A 26 -15.16 9.11 -31.12
N ARG A 27 -15.82 8.59 -30.07
CA ARG A 27 -17.27 8.35 -30.03
C ARG A 27 -18.09 9.60 -29.70
N GLY A 28 -17.46 10.76 -29.57
CA GLY A 28 -18.11 12.04 -29.31
C GLY A 28 -18.46 12.28 -27.84
N ILE A 29 -17.88 11.52 -26.91
CA ILE A 29 -18.13 11.69 -25.48
C ILE A 29 -17.27 12.84 -24.96
N PRO A 30 -17.84 13.82 -24.24
CA PRO A 30 -17.10 14.99 -23.77
C PRO A 30 -16.14 14.63 -22.63
N GLU A 31 -15.01 15.34 -22.56
CA GLU A 31 -13.86 14.98 -21.71
C GLU A 31 -14.16 15.02 -20.20
N ASN A 32 -15.12 15.88 -19.80
CA ASN A 32 -15.63 15.93 -18.44
C ASN A 32 -16.36 14.64 -18.04
N GLN A 33 -17.21 14.09 -18.92
CA GLN A 33 -17.92 12.83 -18.68
C GLN A 33 -16.96 11.64 -18.65
N VAL A 34 -15.92 11.66 -19.49
CA VAL A 34 -14.88 10.62 -19.47
C VAL A 34 -14.16 10.63 -18.12
N SER A 35 -13.72 11.81 -17.67
CA SER A 35 -13.01 11.96 -16.38
C SER A 35 -13.87 11.52 -15.21
N GLU A 36 -15.15 11.91 -15.20
CA GLU A 36 -16.11 11.51 -14.17
C GLU A 36 -16.38 10.00 -14.17
N ALA A 37 -16.55 9.39 -15.34
CA ALA A 37 -16.74 7.95 -15.46
C ALA A 37 -15.50 7.15 -15.01
N PHE A 38 -14.29 7.67 -15.24
CA PHE A 38 -13.05 7.09 -14.69
C PHE A 38 -13.01 7.15 -13.17
N SER A 39 -13.35 8.29 -12.57
CA SER A 39 -13.44 8.42 -11.10
C SER A 39 -14.49 7.47 -10.51
N GLN A 40 -15.67 7.38 -11.12
CA GLN A 40 -16.72 6.44 -10.69
C GLN A 40 -16.27 4.97 -10.80
N THR A 41 -15.56 4.62 -11.88
CA THR A 41 -15.01 3.26 -12.05
C THR A 41 -13.98 2.94 -10.99
N GLN A 42 -13.07 3.87 -10.68
CA GLN A 42 -12.03 3.69 -9.66
C GLN A 42 -12.63 3.53 -8.26
N ILE A 43 -13.64 4.33 -7.91
CA ILE A 43 -14.37 4.19 -6.64
C ILE A 43 -15.05 2.82 -6.57
N LYS A 44 -15.72 2.40 -7.65
CA LYS A 44 -16.42 1.10 -7.68
C LYS A 44 -15.46 -0.08 -7.57
N GLU A 45 -14.30 -0.02 -8.22
CA GLU A 45 -13.25 -1.04 -8.07
C GLU A 45 -12.67 -1.08 -6.66
N ALA A 46 -12.45 0.07 -6.03
CA ALA A 46 -11.98 0.14 -4.64
C ALA A 46 -13.00 -0.50 -3.68
N VAL A 47 -14.28 -0.20 -3.85
CA VAL A 47 -15.38 -0.76 -3.05
C VAL A 47 -15.53 -2.27 -3.29
N GLU A 48 -15.42 -2.74 -4.53
CA GLU A 48 -15.47 -4.18 -4.87
C GLU A 48 -14.25 -4.94 -4.32
N LYS A 49 -13.07 -4.31 -4.23
CA LYS A 49 -11.85 -4.95 -3.72
C LYS A 49 -11.86 -5.14 -2.19
N ASP A 50 -12.55 -4.26 -1.46
CA ASP A 50 -12.80 -4.40 -0.02
C ASP A 50 -14.03 -5.27 0.30
N SER A 51 -14.85 -5.56 -0.71
CA SER A 51 -15.89 -6.58 -0.63
C SER A 51 -15.23 -7.96 -0.73
N PHE A 52 -14.70 -8.44 0.40
CA PHE A 52 -14.22 -9.80 0.54
C PHE A 52 -15.21 -10.76 -0.12
N PRO A 53 -14.74 -11.74 -0.93
CA PRO A 53 -15.58 -12.87 -1.29
C PRO A 53 -15.92 -13.56 0.03
N ILE A 54 -17.09 -13.25 0.58
CA ILE A 54 -17.75 -14.09 1.56
C ILE A 54 -17.99 -15.37 0.79
N SER A 55 -17.07 -16.31 0.96
CA SER A 55 -17.25 -17.70 0.60
C SER A 55 -18.64 -18.07 1.08
N LYS A 56 -19.59 -18.24 0.15
CA LYS A 56 -20.84 -18.93 0.42
C LYS A 56 -20.48 -20.39 0.64
N GLU A 57 -19.83 -20.67 1.76
CA GLU A 57 -19.61 -22.01 2.27
C GLU A 57 -20.94 -22.49 2.83
N GLN A 58 -21.76 -22.99 1.91
CA GLN A 58 -22.31 -24.33 2.01
C GLN A 58 -22.88 -24.71 3.39
N ASN A 59 -24.00 -24.10 3.72
CA ASN A 59 -24.90 -24.60 4.75
C ASN A 59 -25.69 -25.78 4.17
N SER A 60 -25.13 -26.99 4.26
CA SER A 60 -25.86 -28.25 4.05
C SER A 60 -26.15 -28.89 5.41
N PRO A 61 -27.42 -29.17 5.76
CA PRO A 61 -27.76 -29.78 7.04
C PRO A 61 -27.32 -31.24 7.12
N ALA A 62 -26.91 -31.62 8.33
CA ALA A 62 -26.41 -32.91 8.73
C ALA A 62 -27.27 -34.09 8.26
N ARG A 63 -26.61 -35.11 7.69
CA ARG A 63 -27.16 -36.46 7.58
C ARG A 63 -26.14 -37.47 8.10
N SER A 64 -26.42 -37.93 9.31
CA SER A 64 -25.78 -39.05 9.99
C SER A 64 -25.93 -40.32 9.14
N GLY A 65 -24.84 -41.04 8.89
CA GLY A 65 -24.87 -42.32 8.20
C GLY A 65 -23.49 -42.99 8.13
N PHE A 66 -23.41 -44.15 8.75
CA PHE A 66 -22.26 -45.07 8.89
C PHE A 66 -21.84 -45.74 7.56
N VAL A 67 -20.68 -46.45 7.61
CA VAL A 67 -20.10 -47.47 6.69
C VAL A 67 -19.40 -46.90 5.42
N GLU A 68 -18.20 -47.25 4.94
CA GLU A 68 -17.32 -48.45 4.98
C GLU A 68 -15.91 -48.05 4.46
N PRO A 69 -14.78 -48.72 4.83
CA PRO A 69 -13.46 -48.41 4.28
C PRO A 69 -13.20 -49.20 2.98
N ARG A 70 -13.09 -48.50 1.85
CA ARG A 70 -12.62 -49.09 0.59
C ARG A 70 -11.19 -48.64 0.29
N ILE A 71 -10.27 -49.59 0.44
CA ILE A 71 -8.89 -49.51 -0.05
C ILE A 71 -8.95 -49.47 -1.58
N GLN A 72 -8.47 -48.39 -2.20
CA GLN A 72 -8.18 -48.38 -3.63
C GLN A 72 -6.78 -47.80 -3.84
N ALA A 73 -5.88 -48.72 -4.18
CA ALA A 73 -4.54 -48.44 -4.66
C ALA A 73 -4.57 -47.97 -6.12
N GLN A 74 -3.47 -47.33 -6.53
CA GLN A 74 -3.00 -47.06 -7.89
C GLN A 74 -3.47 -45.76 -8.58
N SER A 75 -2.55 -44.78 -8.63
CA SER A 75 -1.84 -44.31 -9.84
C SER A 75 -1.32 -42.88 -9.55
N SER A 76 -0.03 -42.67 -9.29
CA SER A 76 1.01 -42.37 -10.29
C SER A 76 0.55 -41.39 -11.38
N GLY A 77 0.71 -40.09 -11.10
CA GLY A 77 0.48 -38.99 -12.04
C GLY A 77 1.06 -37.69 -11.49
N GLU A 78 2.37 -37.54 -11.73
CA GLU A 78 3.09 -36.27 -11.97
C GLU A 78 2.78 -35.07 -11.06
N MET A 79 3.64 -34.89 -10.06
CA MET A 79 3.88 -33.59 -9.43
C MET A 79 4.57 -32.67 -10.44
N GLU A 80 3.83 -31.79 -11.08
CA GLU A 80 4.43 -30.63 -11.75
C GLU A 80 5.02 -29.69 -10.71
N LYS A 81 6.35 -29.64 -10.78
CA LYS A 81 7.25 -28.88 -9.94
C LYS A 81 7.32 -27.45 -10.48
N SER A 82 6.42 -26.57 -10.07
CA SER A 82 6.62 -25.13 -10.31
C SER A 82 7.68 -24.58 -9.35
N ILE A 83 8.94 -24.73 -9.77
CA ILE A 83 10.05 -23.88 -9.34
C ILE A 83 9.78 -22.51 -9.96
N LEU A 84 9.30 -21.56 -9.17
CA LEU A 84 9.23 -20.16 -9.58
C LEU A 84 10.66 -19.59 -9.48
N LEU A 85 11.31 -19.48 -10.63
CA LEU A 85 12.57 -18.77 -10.80
C LEU A 85 12.32 -17.27 -10.53
N PRO A 86 13.15 -16.57 -9.73
CA PRO A 86 13.14 -15.11 -9.70
C PRO A 86 13.64 -14.62 -11.06
N GLN A 87 12.74 -14.08 -11.88
CA GLN A 87 13.13 -13.41 -13.10
C GLN A 87 13.64 -12.01 -12.71
N GLU A 88 14.97 -11.86 -12.67
CA GLU A 88 15.63 -10.56 -12.74
C GLU A 88 15.21 -9.89 -14.05
N GLN A 89 14.29 -8.93 -13.95
CA GLN A 89 13.97 -8.04 -15.04
C GLN A 89 14.71 -6.72 -14.81
N GLU A 90 15.96 -6.73 -15.24
CA GLU A 90 16.76 -5.56 -15.53
C GLU A 90 16.22 -4.93 -16.82
N ASN A 91 15.44 -3.84 -16.74
CA ASN A 91 15.51 -2.79 -17.76
C ASN A 91 14.87 -1.47 -17.33
N GLN A 92 15.76 -0.50 -17.11
CA GLN A 92 15.69 0.93 -17.44
C GLN A 92 14.39 1.45 -18.06
N GLN A 93 13.75 2.40 -17.37
CA GLN A 93 13.70 3.81 -17.79
C GLN A 93 13.03 4.63 -16.67
N GLN A 94 13.85 5.40 -15.95
CA GLN A 94 13.38 6.54 -15.18
C GLN A 94 12.94 7.62 -16.18
N GLU A 95 11.63 7.75 -16.40
CA GLU A 95 11.08 8.98 -16.93
C GLU A 95 10.92 9.98 -15.78
N GLU A 96 11.87 10.90 -15.76
CA GLU A 96 11.92 12.10 -14.95
C GLU A 96 10.70 12.98 -15.28
N TYR A 97 9.64 12.84 -14.49
CA TYR A 97 8.48 13.73 -14.54
C TYR A 97 8.88 15.13 -14.09
N THR A 98 9.16 15.99 -15.07
CA THR A 98 9.22 17.43 -14.87
C THR A 98 7.79 17.98 -14.80
N PRO A 99 7.41 18.72 -13.75
CA PRO A 99 6.09 19.33 -13.66
C PRO A 99 6.00 20.50 -14.66
N GLN A 100 5.21 20.31 -15.71
CA GLN A 100 4.85 21.35 -16.67
C GLN A 100 3.82 22.29 -16.02
N TYR A 101 4.29 23.45 -15.57
CA TYR A 101 3.44 24.53 -15.06
C TYR A 101 2.65 25.17 -16.22
N PRO A 102 1.38 25.57 -15.99
CA PRO A 102 0.60 26.31 -16.97
C PRO A 102 1.18 27.72 -17.17
N GLN A 103 1.50 28.07 -18.42
CA GLN A 103 1.81 29.43 -18.83
C GLN A 103 0.60 30.34 -18.58
N GLN A 104 0.75 31.29 -17.64
CA GLN A 104 -0.14 32.43 -17.55
C GLN A 104 0.25 33.48 -18.60
N LYS A 105 -0.75 33.82 -19.43
CA LYS A 105 -0.79 35.00 -20.29
C LYS A 105 -0.45 36.24 -19.48
N GLY A 106 0.47 37.04 -20.02
CA GLY A 106 0.96 38.25 -19.39
C GLY A 106 -0.02 39.42 -19.40
N TYR A 107 0.19 40.29 -18.42
CA TYR A 107 -0.20 41.69 -18.43
C TYR A 107 0.90 42.49 -17.73
N GLU A 108 1.34 43.53 -18.44
CA GLU A 108 1.76 44.86 -17.96
C GLU A 108 2.82 44.99 -16.85
N THR A 109 4.02 45.32 -17.34
CA THR A 109 5.06 46.15 -16.72
C THR A 109 4.50 47.37 -15.98
N THR A 110 4.78 47.45 -14.68
CA THR A 110 4.75 48.68 -13.88
C THR A 110 6.18 49.20 -13.63
N PRO A 111 6.38 50.53 -13.54
CA PRO A 111 7.70 51.15 -13.40
C PRO A 111 8.29 50.99 -11.99
N PRO A 112 9.63 50.97 -11.85
CA PRO A 112 10.29 50.81 -10.56
C PRO A 112 10.19 52.08 -9.72
N VAL A 113 9.57 51.96 -8.53
CA VAL A 113 9.61 52.98 -7.49
C VAL A 113 10.96 52.88 -6.77
N SER A 114 11.74 53.94 -6.89
CA SER A 114 13.00 54.14 -6.19
C SER A 114 12.74 54.32 -4.68
N GLN A 115 13.33 53.47 -3.85
CA GLN A 115 13.43 53.71 -2.41
C GLN A 115 14.56 54.72 -2.13
N PRO A 116 14.33 55.77 -1.31
CA PRO A 116 15.42 56.54 -0.73
C PRO A 116 15.98 55.79 0.47
N GLN A 117 17.25 55.41 0.36
CA GLN A 117 18.06 54.79 1.40
C GLN A 117 18.43 55.85 2.44
N ASN A 118 17.87 55.71 3.63
CA ASN A 118 18.10 56.59 4.78
C ASN A 118 19.44 56.21 5.42
N SER A 119 20.51 56.95 5.12
CA SER A 119 21.82 56.82 5.76
C SER A 119 22.06 58.00 6.70
N ILE A 120 22.10 57.67 7.99
CA ILE A 120 22.46 58.52 9.11
C ILE A 120 24.00 58.65 9.14
N VAL A 121 24.54 59.87 9.00
CA VAL A 121 25.88 60.21 9.49
C VAL A 121 25.86 61.64 10.05
N GLN A 122 26.41 61.75 11.25
CA GLN A 122 26.51 62.89 12.13
C GLN A 122 27.94 63.44 12.05
N GLU A 123 28.16 64.71 11.71
CA GLU A 123 29.46 65.37 11.98
C GLU A 123 29.36 66.92 12.03
N TYR A 124 30.26 67.50 12.82
CA TYR A 124 30.26 68.80 13.51
C TYR A 124 30.50 70.06 12.65
N SER A 125 29.85 71.20 13.00
CA SER A 125 30.52 72.52 13.19
C SER A 125 29.58 73.69 13.59
N PRO A 126 30.12 74.80 14.16
CA PRO A 126 29.45 75.60 15.20
C PRO A 126 28.93 77.00 14.79
N GLU A 127 28.11 77.54 15.70
CA GLU A 127 27.80 78.95 16.02
C GLU A 127 27.59 79.99 14.89
N GLN A 128 26.35 80.46 14.77
CA GLN A 128 26.06 81.89 14.58
C GLN A 128 24.78 82.32 15.33
N PRO A 129 24.80 83.47 16.04
CA PRO A 129 23.62 84.03 16.69
C PRO A 129 22.88 84.94 15.72
N GLY A 130 21.69 84.52 15.30
CA GLY A 130 20.80 85.31 14.45
C GLY A 130 19.36 85.11 14.86
N TYR A 131 18.83 86.05 15.62
CA TYR A 131 17.40 86.20 15.89
C TYR A 131 16.63 86.21 14.56
N GLN A 132 15.71 85.27 14.37
CA GLN A 132 14.63 85.43 13.41
C GLN A 132 13.40 84.61 13.83
N ASP A 133 12.28 85.32 13.79
CA ASP A 133 10.92 84.92 14.13
C ASP A 133 10.56 83.46 13.81
N TYR A 134 10.02 82.80 14.83
CA TYR A 134 9.33 81.53 14.74
C TYR A 134 8.00 81.74 13.98
N GLN A 135 8.05 81.64 12.66
CA GLN A 135 6.87 81.27 11.87
C GLN A 135 6.75 79.75 11.92
N PRO A 136 5.63 79.18 12.42
CA PRO A 136 5.42 77.75 12.37
C PRO A 136 5.24 77.35 10.91
N TYR A 137 6.32 76.91 10.28
CA TYR A 137 6.21 76.11 9.06
C TYR A 137 5.38 74.89 9.43
N GLN A 138 4.10 74.91 9.06
CA GLN A 138 3.36 73.70 8.74
C GLN A 138 4.18 73.00 7.66
N SER A 139 5.11 72.17 8.13
CA SER A 139 5.66 71.10 7.33
C SER A 139 4.46 70.26 6.95
N TYR A 140 4.01 70.45 5.70
CA TYR A 140 3.16 69.50 5.03
C TYR A 140 3.94 68.20 5.03
N SER A 141 3.72 67.41 6.08
CA SER A 141 4.02 66.00 6.17
C SER A 141 3.29 65.35 5.02
N THR A 142 3.92 65.42 3.85
CA THR A 142 3.55 64.78 2.60
C THR A 142 3.95 63.31 2.71
N GLY A 143 3.55 62.72 3.83
CA GLY A 143 3.62 61.30 4.12
C GLY A 143 2.21 60.73 3.99
N PRO A 144 2.08 59.45 3.63
CA PRO A 144 0.78 58.78 3.64
C PRO A 144 0.10 59.03 4.99
N SER A 145 -1.18 59.41 4.97
CA SER A 145 -1.95 59.62 6.19
C SER A 145 -1.88 58.36 7.06
N PRO A 146 -1.76 58.48 8.39
CA PRO A 146 -1.67 57.33 9.28
C PRO A 146 -2.85 56.37 9.12
N ASP A 147 -4.02 56.88 8.74
CA ASP A 147 -5.20 56.09 8.41
C ASP A 147 -4.98 55.19 7.18
N LEU A 148 -4.32 55.69 6.14
CA LEU A 148 -3.97 54.92 4.94
C LEU A 148 -2.93 53.84 5.27
N ILE A 149 -1.93 54.16 6.11
CA ILE A 149 -0.93 53.19 6.57
C ILE A 149 -1.62 52.06 7.35
N THR A 150 -2.63 52.40 8.16
CA THR A 150 -3.41 51.43 8.95
C THR A 150 -4.25 50.54 8.04
N GLU A 151 -4.98 51.08 7.07
CA GLU A 151 -5.78 50.32 6.10
C GLU A 151 -4.91 49.34 5.28
N ILE A 152 -3.77 49.81 4.77
CA ILE A 152 -2.82 48.96 4.03
C ILE A 152 -2.28 47.85 4.94
N SER A 153 -1.98 48.17 6.20
CA SER A 153 -1.48 47.18 7.16
C SER A 153 -2.54 46.12 7.49
N GLU A 154 -3.79 46.51 7.70
CA GLU A 154 -4.89 45.58 7.94
C GLU A 154 -5.13 44.67 6.74
N GLN A 155 -5.08 45.20 5.52
CA GLN A 155 -5.23 44.41 4.31
C GLN A 155 -4.09 43.39 4.14
N ILE A 156 -2.85 43.80 4.36
CA ILE A 156 -1.68 42.90 4.30
C ILE A 156 -1.80 41.81 5.37
N ILE A 157 -2.18 42.17 6.60
CA ILE A 157 -2.38 41.20 7.69
C ILE A 157 -3.50 40.22 7.32
N ALA A 158 -4.62 40.69 6.80
CA ALA A 158 -5.74 39.84 6.39
C ALA A 158 -5.33 38.87 5.27
N GLU A 159 -4.57 39.33 4.28
CA GLU A 159 -4.09 38.50 3.17
C GLU A 159 -3.10 37.43 3.66
N LYS A 160 -2.12 37.81 4.47
CA LYS A 160 -1.14 36.86 5.04
C LYS A 160 -1.80 35.88 6.00
N LEU A 161 -2.74 36.34 6.82
CA LEU A 161 -3.49 35.48 7.75
C LEU A 161 -4.39 34.49 6.99
N SER A 162 -5.00 34.91 5.87
CA SER A 162 -5.78 34.03 5.00
C SER A 162 -4.91 32.92 4.40
N ALA A 163 -3.70 33.24 3.94
CA ALA A 163 -2.75 32.26 3.42
C ALA A 163 -2.32 31.24 4.49
N VAL A 164 -2.01 31.71 5.71
CA VAL A 164 -1.67 30.84 6.85
C VAL A 164 -2.84 29.94 7.21
N ARG A 165 -4.07 30.47 7.27
CA ARG A 165 -5.27 29.68 7.55
C ARG A 165 -5.47 28.57 6.52
N LYS A 166 -5.34 28.88 5.22
CA LYS A 166 -5.41 27.87 4.14
C LYS A 166 -4.35 26.78 4.27
N ALA A 167 -3.13 27.14 4.69
CA ALA A 167 -2.07 26.17 4.93
C ALA A 167 -2.38 25.26 6.14
N LEU A 168 -2.97 25.80 7.21
CA LEU A 168 -3.42 25.02 8.36
C LEU A 168 -4.56 24.06 7.99
N GLU A 169 -5.54 24.52 7.21
CA GLU A 169 -6.63 23.67 6.71
C GLU A 169 -6.09 22.49 5.88
N LYS A 170 -5.16 22.76 4.94
CA LYS A 170 -4.48 21.70 4.18
C LYS A 170 -3.69 20.73 5.07
N SER A 171 -3.03 21.24 6.11
CA SER A 171 -2.26 20.41 7.06
C SER A 171 -3.18 19.48 7.86
N LEU A 172 -4.38 19.94 8.24
CA LEU A 172 -5.40 19.11 8.87
C LEU A 172 -5.90 18.01 7.94
N ASP A 173 -6.14 18.32 6.66
CA ASP A 173 -6.55 17.32 5.67
C ASP A 173 -5.48 16.25 5.44
N ILE A 174 -4.20 16.65 5.38
CA ILE A 174 -3.07 15.71 5.30
C ILE A 174 -3.02 14.84 6.54
N ARG A 175 -3.18 15.42 7.74
CA ARG A 175 -3.20 14.66 8.99
C ARG A 175 -4.33 13.64 9.02
N ASN A 176 -5.52 14.01 8.57
CA ASN A 176 -6.67 13.10 8.51
C ASN A 176 -6.44 11.97 7.49
N THR A 177 -5.92 12.30 6.31
CA THR A 177 -5.58 11.32 5.27
C THR A 177 -4.44 10.39 5.72
N LEU A 178 -3.46 10.91 6.44
CA LEU A 178 -2.36 10.11 6.96
C LEU A 178 -2.82 9.24 8.14
N GLY A 179 -3.69 9.75 9.01
CA GLY A 179 -4.30 8.98 10.09
C GLY A 179 -5.04 7.75 9.57
N THR A 180 -5.96 7.95 8.62
CA THR A 180 -6.71 6.84 8.00
C THR A 180 -5.80 5.82 7.29
N LYS A 181 -4.74 6.27 6.61
CA LYS A 181 -3.74 5.37 6.00
C LYS A 181 -2.92 4.60 7.03
N VAL A 182 -2.56 5.24 8.15
CA VAL A 182 -1.83 4.59 9.25
C VAL A 182 -2.71 3.54 9.93
N ASP A 183 -3.97 3.85 10.20
CA ASP A 183 -4.94 2.89 10.77
C ASP A 183 -5.11 1.67 9.85
N TYR A 184 -5.24 1.90 8.54
CA TYR A 184 -5.30 0.83 7.56
C TYR A 184 -4.03 -0.04 7.53
N LEU A 185 -2.84 0.57 7.66
CA LEU A 185 -1.59 -0.17 7.75
C LEU A 185 -1.51 -1.01 9.03
N ASP A 186 -1.98 -0.49 10.16
CA ASP A 186 -2.06 -1.22 11.43
C ASP A 186 -2.96 -2.46 11.32
N GLU A 187 -4.16 -2.32 10.72
CA GLU A 187 -5.05 -3.46 10.47
C GLU A 187 -4.42 -4.51 9.55
N ARG A 188 -3.72 -4.08 8.50
CA ARG A 188 -3.00 -4.98 7.60
C ARG A 188 -1.87 -5.71 8.30
N LEU A 189 -1.12 -5.02 9.16
CA LEU A 189 -0.03 -5.63 9.95
C LEU A 189 -0.58 -6.69 10.91
N LYS A 190 -1.66 -6.39 11.64
CA LYS A 190 -2.35 -7.38 12.50
C LYS A 190 -2.82 -8.61 11.72
N ARG A 191 -3.30 -8.43 10.50
CA ARG A 191 -3.71 -9.55 9.63
C ARG A 191 -2.50 -10.38 9.19
N ILE A 192 -1.40 -9.73 8.79
CA ILE A 192 -0.16 -10.40 8.40
C ILE A 192 0.40 -11.21 9.57
N GLU A 193 0.43 -10.64 10.78
CA GLU A 193 0.82 -11.32 12.00
C GLU A 193 0.00 -12.60 12.23
N LYS A 194 -1.33 -12.51 12.16
CA LYS A 194 -2.22 -13.68 12.29
C LYS A 194 -1.97 -14.76 11.23
N ILE A 195 -1.67 -14.37 9.99
CA ILE A 195 -1.32 -15.32 8.92
C ILE A 195 0.01 -16.01 9.22
N ILE A 196 1.00 -15.27 9.71
CA ILE A 196 2.30 -15.80 10.11
C ILE A 196 2.14 -16.80 11.27
N ASP A 197 1.36 -16.47 12.30
CA ASP A 197 1.09 -17.38 13.42
C ASP A 197 0.40 -18.68 12.97
N THR A 198 -0.56 -18.55 12.06
CA THR A 198 -1.27 -19.70 11.48
C THR A 198 -0.31 -20.56 10.66
N LEU A 199 0.57 -19.94 9.88
CA LEU A 199 1.56 -20.63 9.07
C LEU A 199 2.57 -21.37 9.95
N GLN A 200 3.11 -20.70 10.98
CA GLN A 200 4.04 -21.32 11.94
C GLN A 200 3.39 -22.52 12.65
N SER A 201 2.14 -22.37 13.09
CA SER A 201 1.38 -23.47 13.69
C SER A 201 1.17 -24.63 12.72
N SER A 202 0.86 -24.35 11.44
CA SER A 202 0.69 -25.37 10.40
C SER A 202 1.99 -26.11 10.10
N VAL A 203 3.11 -25.39 10.00
CA VAL A 203 4.44 -25.98 9.79
C VAL A 203 4.83 -26.86 10.97
N LEU A 204 4.66 -26.40 12.20
CA LEU A 204 4.96 -27.20 13.41
C LEU A 204 4.12 -28.47 13.47
N ARG A 205 2.82 -28.40 13.13
CA ARG A 205 1.95 -29.58 13.05
C ARG A 205 2.44 -30.57 11.99
N LYS A 206 2.70 -30.11 10.76
CA LYS A 206 3.20 -30.99 9.69
C LYS A 206 4.54 -31.64 10.02
N VAL A 207 5.46 -30.90 10.64
CA VAL A 207 6.74 -31.46 11.11
C VAL A 207 6.51 -32.49 12.22
N GLY A 208 5.60 -32.22 13.15
CA GLY A 208 5.19 -33.18 14.18
C GLY A 208 4.60 -34.46 13.61
N ASP A 209 3.65 -34.34 12.67
CA ASP A 209 3.05 -35.47 11.96
C ASP A 209 4.11 -36.29 11.23
N TYR A 210 5.03 -35.64 10.51
CA TYR A 210 6.14 -36.31 9.83
C TYR A 210 7.07 -37.06 10.79
N VAL A 211 7.39 -36.47 11.96
CA VAL A 211 8.22 -37.13 12.97
C VAL A 211 7.50 -38.37 13.52
N ASN A 212 6.18 -38.29 13.74
CA ASN A 212 5.39 -39.44 14.17
C ASN A 212 5.37 -40.54 13.11
N ASP A 213 5.14 -40.20 11.84
CA ASP A 213 5.16 -41.14 10.72
C ASP A 213 6.52 -41.86 10.63
N VAL A 214 7.64 -41.12 10.75
CA VAL A 214 8.99 -41.69 10.76
C VAL A 214 9.20 -42.62 11.95
N GLN A 215 8.66 -42.28 13.14
CA GLN A 215 8.74 -43.15 14.31
C GLN A 215 7.94 -44.44 14.13
N ASP A 216 6.77 -44.38 13.50
CA ASP A 216 5.93 -45.55 13.26
C ASP A 216 6.57 -46.47 12.21
N ILE A 217 7.12 -45.91 11.12
CA ILE A 217 7.94 -46.66 10.16
C ILE A 217 9.11 -47.36 10.85
N LYS A 218 9.80 -46.67 11.78
CA LYS A 218 10.89 -47.27 12.56
C LYS A 218 10.41 -48.45 13.42
N LYS A 219 9.24 -48.34 14.06
CA LYS A 219 8.66 -49.45 14.85
C LYS A 219 8.33 -50.64 13.96
N GLU A 220 7.65 -50.42 12.83
CA GLU A 220 7.31 -51.46 11.87
C GLU A 220 8.55 -52.15 11.30
N LEU A 221 9.61 -51.39 11.01
CA LEU A 221 10.89 -51.93 10.55
C LEU A 221 11.52 -52.85 11.60
N ILE A 222 11.49 -52.45 12.88
CA ILE A 222 12.00 -53.26 13.99
C ILE A 222 11.17 -54.54 14.16
N GLU A 223 9.84 -54.47 14.03
CA GLU A 223 8.96 -55.64 14.11
C GLU A 223 9.16 -56.60 12.93
N THR A 224 9.35 -56.06 11.74
CA THR A 224 9.68 -56.83 10.53
C THR A 224 11.04 -57.52 10.70
N GLN A 225 12.05 -56.81 11.21
CA GLN A 225 13.36 -57.38 11.51
C GLN A 225 13.25 -58.52 12.53
N LYS A 226 12.52 -58.32 13.64
CA LYS A 226 12.25 -59.36 14.64
C LYS A 226 11.58 -60.59 14.02
N SER A 227 10.62 -60.37 13.12
CA SER A 227 9.91 -61.44 12.42
C SER A 227 10.85 -62.23 11.50
N PHE A 228 11.72 -61.53 10.76
CA PHE A 228 12.73 -62.16 9.92
C PHE A 228 13.73 -62.98 10.74
N THR A 229 14.23 -62.45 11.87
CA THR A 229 15.11 -63.19 12.79
C THR A 229 14.45 -64.47 13.32
N LYS A 230 13.14 -64.42 13.66
CA LYS A 230 12.39 -65.61 14.09
C LYS A 230 12.27 -66.66 12.99
N ILE A 231 12.08 -66.24 11.74
CA ILE A 231 11.98 -67.16 10.59
C ILE A 231 13.36 -67.77 10.26
N GLN A 232 14.41 -66.96 10.26
CA GLN A 232 15.78 -67.41 10.00
C GLN A 232 16.28 -68.37 11.08
N GLY A 233 15.99 -68.10 12.36
CA GLY A 233 16.41 -68.95 13.47
C GLY A 233 15.80 -70.36 13.48
N LYS A 234 14.58 -70.53 12.92
CA LYS A 234 13.92 -71.85 12.85
C LYS A 234 14.55 -72.83 11.86
N LYS A 235 15.31 -72.37 10.86
CA LYS A 235 15.94 -73.27 9.87
C LYS A 235 17.14 -74.07 10.41
N HIS A 236 17.68 -73.74 11.59
CA HIS A 236 18.77 -74.49 12.22
C HIS A 236 18.34 -75.39 13.39
N SER A 237 17.04 -75.44 13.73
CA SER A 237 16.54 -76.28 14.83
C SER A 237 15.94 -77.62 14.38
N GLY A 238 16.50 -78.23 13.34
CA GLY A 238 16.34 -79.65 13.02
C GLY A 238 17.74 -80.23 12.88
N HIS A 239 18.13 -81.34 13.47
CA HIS A 239 17.35 -82.49 13.88
C HIS A 239 18.20 -83.19 14.96
N LYS A 240 17.84 -83.10 16.26
CA LYS A 240 18.48 -83.98 17.24
C LYS A 240 17.86 -85.37 17.03
N PRO A 241 18.63 -86.40 16.66
CA PRO A 241 18.08 -87.74 16.46
C PRO A 241 17.49 -88.22 17.78
N GLN A 242 16.21 -88.60 17.75
CA GLN A 242 15.58 -89.33 18.85
C GLN A 242 16.35 -90.64 19.03
N LYS A 243 17.21 -90.70 20.06
CA LYS A 243 17.76 -91.97 20.53
C LYS A 243 16.61 -92.76 21.14
N HIS A 244 16.06 -93.71 20.38
CA HIS A 244 15.20 -94.75 20.91
C HIS A 244 15.98 -95.58 21.94
N HIS A 245 15.66 -95.40 23.22
CA HIS A 245 16.04 -96.34 24.26
C HIS A 245 15.22 -97.62 24.08
N HIS A 246 15.85 -98.67 23.55
CA HIS A 246 15.35 -100.02 23.68
C HIS A 246 15.58 -100.50 25.12
N LYS A 247 14.48 -100.84 25.80
CA LYS A 247 14.43 -101.51 27.09
C LYS A 247 14.10 -102.97 26.81
N LYS A 248 15.09 -103.85 26.95
CA LYS A 248 15.05 -105.19 27.56
C LYS A 248 16.21 -106.04 27.02
#